data_AF-A0AB37RI87-F1
#
_entry.id   AF-A0AB37RI87-F1
#
_cell.length_a   1.000
_cell.length_b   1.000
_cell.length_c   1.000
_cell.angle_alpha   90.00
_cell.angle_beta   90.00
_cell.angle_gamma   90.00
#
_symmetry.space_group_name_H-M   'P 1'
#
loop_
_entity.id
_entity.type
_entity.pdbx_description
1 polymer ?
#
loop_
_entity_poly.entity_id
_entity_poly.type
_entity_poly.pdbx_seq_one_letter_code
_entity_poly.pdbx_strand_id
1 'polypeptide(L)' 'QHNGELTEQEKWRAIDKVKGLTLGSTEKQALADKQAEHDKKIRDQARQEALAELRKGFGNHA' A
#
# COMPACT_ATOMS: atom_id res chain seq x y z
N GLN A 1 4.83 -17.23 31.44
CA GLN A 1 5.86 -16.52 30.66
C GLN A 1 5.43 -16.55 29.20
N HIS A 2 4.95 -15.43 28.65
CA HIS A 2 4.75 -15.35 27.21
C HIS A 2 6.12 -15.04 26.60
N ASN A 3 6.74 -16.01 25.93
CA ASN A 3 7.68 -15.70 24.84
C ASN A 3 6.85 -15.12 23.69
N GLY A 4 6.21 -13.97 23.97
CA GLY A 4 5.19 -13.38 23.11
C GLY A 4 5.80 -13.01 21.77
N GLU A 5 5.08 -13.31 20.70
CA GLU A 5 5.45 -12.84 19.37
C GLU A 5 5.72 -11.33 19.41
N LEU A 6 6.80 -10.93 18.76
CA LEU A 6 7.14 -9.52 18.61
C LEU A 6 5.96 -8.77 17.97
N THR A 7 5.65 -7.59 18.47
CA THR A 7 4.76 -6.65 17.79
C THR A 7 5.34 -6.28 16.41
N GLU A 8 4.51 -5.80 15.48
CA GLU A 8 4.98 -5.36 14.16
C GLU A 8 6.07 -4.30 14.25
N GLN A 9 5.95 -3.36 15.21
CA GLN A 9 6.97 -2.36 15.43
C GLN A 9 8.30 -2.97 15.89
N GLU A 10 8.25 -3.96 16.78
CA GLU A 10 9.45 -4.68 17.22
C GLU A 10 10.07 -5.51 16.10
N LYS A 11 9.25 -6.11 15.23
CA LYS A 11 9.73 -6.79 14.02
C LYS A 11 10.45 -5.81 13.09
N TRP A 12 9.88 -4.64 12.83
CA TRP A 12 10.53 -3.62 11.99
C TRP A 12 11.85 -3.14 12.60
N ARG A 13 11.88 -2.88 13.91
CA ARG A 13 13.12 -2.51 14.61
C ARG A 13 14.16 -3.63 14.57
N ALA A 14 13.75 -4.89 14.70
CA ALA A 14 14.66 -6.03 14.57
C ALA A 14 15.24 -6.10 13.16
N ILE A 15 14.42 -5.86 12.12
CA ILE A 15 14.88 -5.79 10.73
C ILE A 15 15.88 -4.65 10.54
N ASP A 16 15.59 -3.45 11.05
CA ASP A 16 16.50 -2.30 10.97
C ASP A 16 17.84 -2.64 11.62
N LYS A 17 17.83 -3.25 12.81
CA LYS A 17 19.06 -3.68 13.51
C LYS A 17 19.86 -4.71 12.71
N VAL A 18 19.21 -5.75 12.19
CA VAL A 18 19.88 -6.80 11.42
C VAL A 18 20.48 -6.26 10.12
N LYS A 19 19.82 -5.28 9.50
CA LYS A 19 20.28 -4.65 8.25
C LYS A 19 21.23 -3.47 8.46
N GLY A 20 21.51 -3.07 9.71
CA GLY A 20 22.32 -1.89 10.01
C GLY A 20 21.68 -0.57 9.55
N LEU A 21 20.34 -0.53 9.46
CA LEU A 21 19.58 0.66 9.08
C LEU A 21 19.25 1.50 10.31
N THR A 22 18.96 2.78 10.08
CA THR A 22 18.40 3.66 11.11
C THR A 22 17.07 3.09 11.62
N LEU A 23 16.91 3.01 12.94
CA LEU A 23 15.68 2.51 13.56
C LEU A 23 14.46 3.32 13.09
N GLY A 24 13.40 2.61 12.69
CA GLY A 24 12.18 3.18 12.13
C GLY A 24 12.19 3.32 10.61
N SER A 25 13.29 2.99 9.92
CA SER A 25 13.36 3.10 8.46
C SER A 25 12.44 2.11 7.77
N THR A 26 12.39 0.86 8.27
CA THR A 26 11.53 -0.19 7.72
C THR A 26 10.04 0.13 7.97
N GLU A 27 9.70 0.64 9.15
CA GLU A 27 8.34 1.11 9.48
C GLU A 27 7.89 2.21 8.51
N LYS A 28 8.75 3.21 8.29
CA LYS A 28 8.46 4.32 7.38
C LYS A 28 8.24 3.85 5.95
N GLN A 29 9.05 2.91 5.47
CA GLN A 29 8.89 2.35 4.13
C GLN A 29 7.57 1.57 4.01
N ALA A 30 7.27 0.71 4.98
CA ALA A 30 6.05 -0.08 4.98
C ALA A 30 4.78 0.80 4.96
N LEU A 31 4.79 1.92 5.71
CA LEU A 31 3.70 2.89 5.70
C LEU A 31 3.58 3.61 4.36
N ALA A 32 4.72 4.01 3.76
CA ALA A 32 4.74 4.63 2.44
C ALA A 32 4.20 3.71 1.35
N ASP A 33 4.59 2.43 1.36
CA ASP A 33 4.10 1.43 0.42
C ASP A 33 2.60 1.20 0.56
N LYS A 34 2.11 1.15 1.81
CA LYS A 34 0.68 0.99 2.10
C LYS A 34 -0.13 2.18 1.57
N GLN A 35 0.39 3.40 1.71
CA GLN A 35 -0.22 4.60 1.14
C GLN A 35 -0.21 4.56 -0.39
N ALA A 36 0.93 4.21 -1.00
CA ALA A 36 1.06 4.14 -2.45
C ALA A 36 0.09 3.12 -3.08
N GLU A 37 -0.08 1.95 -2.46
CA GLU A 37 -1.04 0.93 -2.88
C GLU A 37 -2.50 1.41 -2.75
N HIS A 38 -2.81 2.14 -1.69
CA HIS A 38 -4.14 2.74 -1.52
C HIS A 38 -4.42 3.78 -2.61
N ASP A 39 -3.48 4.68 -2.87
CA ASP A 39 -3.62 5.71 -3.90
C ASP A 39 -3.72 5.11 -5.31
N LYS A 40 -2.98 4.02 -5.56
CA LYS A 40 -3.06 3.27 -6.81
C LYS A 40 -4.47 2.70 -7.01
N LYS A 41 -5.07 2.09 -5.98
CA LYS A 41 -6.45 1.58 -6.06
C LYS A 41 -7.45 2.68 -6.41
N ILE A 42 -7.32 3.86 -5.80
CA ILE A 42 -8.18 5.01 -6.12
C ILE A 42 -8.03 5.40 -7.59
N ARG A 43 -6.79 5.52 -8.08
CA ARG A 43 -6.54 5.87 -9.48
C ARG A 43 -7.09 4.82 -10.45
N ASP A 44 -6.91 3.54 -10.14
CA ASP A 44 -7.40 2.45 -10.97
C ASP A 44 -8.93 2.43 -11.00
N GLN A 45 -9.58 2.69 -9.86
CA GLN A 45 -11.03 2.83 -9.78
C GLN A 45 -11.54 4.00 -10.64
N ALA A 46 -10.95 5.19 -10.47
CA ALA A 46 -11.31 6.36 -11.28
C ALA A 46 -11.10 6.11 -12.78
N ARG A 47 -10.05 5.38 -13.15
CA ARG A 47 -9.79 4.96 -14.53
C ARG A 47 -10.88 4.03 -15.05
N GLN A 48 -11.33 3.06 -14.26
CA GLN A 48 -12.41 2.15 -14.65
C GLN A 48 -13.74 2.88 -14.83
N GLU A 49 -14.05 3.83 -13.95
CA GLU A 49 -15.26 4.65 -14.04
C GLU A 49 -15.25 5.51 -15.30
N ALA A 50 -14.16 6.23 -15.57
CA ALA A 50 -14.02 7.02 -16.80
C ALA A 50 -14.15 6.15 -18.07
N LEU A 51 -13.56 4.95 -18.07
CA LEU A 51 -13.72 4.00 -19.19
C LEU A 51 -15.16 3.52 -19.34
N ALA A 52 -15.88 3.30 -18.25
CA ALA A 52 -17.28 2.90 -18.29
C ALA A 52 -18.17 4.02 -18.85
N GLU A 53 -17.91 5.28 -18.47
CA GLU A 53 -18.61 6.46 -19.01
C GLU A 53 -18.36 6.63 -20.51
N LEU A 54 -17.10 6.53 -20.96
CA LEU A 54 -16.76 6.58 -22.38
C LEU A 54 -17.50 5.48 -23.15
N ARG A 55 -17.48 4.24 -22.64
CA ARG A 55 -18.19 3.11 -23.28
C ARG A 55 -19.69 3.34 -23.41
N LYS A 56 -20.34 3.94 -22.40
CA LYS A 56 -21.76 4.31 -22.49
C LYS A 56 -22.01 5.36 -23.58
N GLY A 57 -21.12 6.35 -23.71
CA GLY A 57 -21.21 7.37 -24.75
C GLY A 57 -21.07 6.81 -26.18
N PHE A 58 -20.20 5.82 -26.37
CA PHE A 58 -20.00 5.18 -27.69
C PHE A 58 -20.98 4.03 -27.99
N GLY A 59 -21.56 3.38 -26.97
CA GLY A 59 -22.47 2.24 -27.13
C GLY A 59 -23.88 2.58 -27.59
N ASN A 60 -24.26 3.86 -27.63
CA ASN A 60 -25.57 4.35 -28.11
C ASN A 60 -25.59 4.66 -29.62
N HIS A 61 -24.58 4.21 -30.39
CA HIS A 61 -24.50 4.36 -31.84
C HIS A 61 -24.37 3.01 -32.56
N ALA A 62 -25.20 2.04 -32.18
CA ALA A 62 -25.38 0.77 -32.90
C ALA A 62 -26.85 0.61 -33.30
#